data_AF-A0AA35SG05-F1
#
_entry.id   AF-A0AA35SG05-F1
#
_cell.length_a   1.000
_cell.length_b   1.000
_cell.length_c   1.000
_cell.angle_alpha   90.00
_cell.angle_beta   90.00
_cell.angle_gamma   90.00
#
_symmetry.space_group_name_H-M   'P 1'
#
loop_
_entity.id
_entity.type
_entity.pdbx_description
1 polymer ?
#
loop_
_entity_poly.entity_id
_entity_poly.type
_entity_poly.pdbx_seq_one_letter_code
_entity_poly.pdbx_strand_id
1 'polypeptide(L)'
;LYSASDAERLAKEVSTMLLLKHINVMSLVGVCLEGDIPLLIMPFMTNGSVLEFVKKHRESLLCISTIEAQILSAKKTLLNICHHISKGMEYLAMQKFVHRDLAARNCMIDRDGVVKVADFGLTEDMYGTKYFRRDRAESGKEEKLPIRWMAPESIEKDIYTEATDVWSFGVTVWEIFTCGRIPYTGIPAMGLLMKLQSGQRLERPDNEACPDEVYQIMMSCWSLASRDRPRFRCLVGKFNALLEREANYLELCQSLCWKEQETASAAAEDEVQEQETASAAEDEVREQETASPVEDGVQEQETASPVEDGVQEQETASAAEDEVQEQETASPVEDEAEDEL
;
A
#
# COMPACT_ATOMS: atom_id res chain seq x y z
N LEU A 1 -2.61 -9.00 -39.27
CA LEU A 1 -1.56 -8.22 -39.97
C LEU A 1 -1.50 -6.78 -39.44
N TYR A 2 -0.53 -6.51 -38.56
CA TYR A 2 -0.13 -5.15 -38.20
C TYR A 2 0.52 -4.46 -39.41
N SER A 3 0.46 -3.12 -39.51
CA SER A 3 1.31 -2.44 -40.50
C SER A 3 2.76 -2.41 -40.03
N ALA A 4 3.72 -2.28 -40.96
CA ALA A 4 5.13 -2.12 -40.61
C ALA A 4 5.38 -0.95 -39.64
N SER A 5 4.57 0.13 -39.73
CA SER A 5 4.67 1.28 -38.82
C SER A 5 4.20 0.98 -37.39
N ASP A 6 3.25 0.07 -37.21
CA ASP A 6 2.77 -0.33 -35.88
C ASP A 6 3.76 -1.31 -35.22
N ALA A 7 4.40 -2.18 -36.01
CA ALA A 7 5.48 -3.05 -35.56
C ALA A 7 6.76 -2.26 -35.17
N GLU A 8 7.16 -1.25 -35.96
CA GLU A 8 8.29 -0.36 -35.63
C GLU A 8 8.02 0.45 -34.36
N ARG A 9 6.79 0.97 -34.19
CA ARG A 9 6.36 1.62 -32.94
C ARG A 9 6.50 0.68 -31.75
N LEU A 10 5.99 -0.54 -31.85
CA LEU A 10 6.07 -1.51 -30.76
C LEU A 10 7.51 -1.89 -30.43
N ALA A 11 8.36 -2.14 -31.44
CA ALA A 11 9.77 -2.47 -31.22
C ALA A 11 10.52 -1.35 -30.48
N LYS A 12 10.22 -0.08 -30.81
CA LYS A 12 10.76 1.10 -30.12
C LYS A 12 10.25 1.24 -28.68
N GLU A 13 8.98 0.92 -28.44
CA GLU A 13 8.37 0.96 -27.11
C GLU A 13 8.92 -0.16 -26.21
N VAL A 14 8.98 -1.39 -26.71
CA VAL A 14 9.66 -2.55 -26.10
C VAL A 14 11.11 -2.20 -25.74
N SER A 15 11.87 -1.64 -26.69
CA SER A 15 13.26 -1.22 -26.46
C SER A 15 13.38 -0.19 -25.33
N THR A 16 12.38 0.67 -25.17
CA THR A 16 12.33 1.65 -24.07
C THR A 16 11.99 0.96 -22.75
N MET A 17 10.97 0.10 -22.72
CA MET A 17 10.54 -0.63 -21.51
C MET A 17 11.63 -1.57 -20.94
N LEU A 18 12.46 -2.18 -21.80
CA LEU A 18 13.58 -3.04 -21.37
C LEU A 18 14.70 -2.27 -20.66
N LEU A 19 14.84 -0.96 -20.91
CA LEU A 19 15.84 -0.09 -20.28
C LEU A 19 15.34 0.49 -18.94
N LEU A 20 14.03 0.49 -18.68
CA LEU A 20 13.44 1.05 -17.47
C LEU A 20 13.48 0.02 -16.31
N LYS A 21 14.34 0.26 -15.31
CA LYS A 21 14.55 -0.64 -14.17
C LYS A 21 14.39 0.12 -12.85
N HIS A 22 13.18 0.07 -12.28
CA HIS A 22 12.86 0.68 -10.99
C HIS A 22 11.71 -0.07 -10.30
N ILE A 23 11.74 -0.18 -8.96
CA ILE A 23 10.76 -0.98 -8.20
C ILE A 23 9.30 -0.55 -8.39
N ASN A 24 9.07 0.76 -8.59
CA ASN A 24 7.75 1.36 -8.86
C ASN A 24 7.49 1.67 -10.35
N VAL A 25 8.17 0.99 -11.28
CA VAL A 25 7.91 1.09 -12.73
C VAL A 25 7.67 -0.32 -13.28
N MET A 26 6.79 -0.45 -14.26
CA MET A 26 6.52 -1.72 -14.92
C MET A 26 7.68 -2.13 -15.82
N SER A 27 8.45 -3.14 -15.39
CA SER A 27 9.50 -3.75 -16.18
C SER A 27 8.94 -4.80 -17.14
N LEU A 28 9.37 -4.75 -18.40
CA LEU A 28 9.11 -5.84 -19.35
C LEU A 28 10.00 -7.04 -19.01
N VAL A 29 9.42 -8.24 -18.89
CA VAL A 29 10.14 -9.50 -18.66
C VAL A 29 10.62 -10.09 -19.99
N GLY A 30 9.80 -9.99 -21.04
CA GLY A 30 10.12 -10.48 -22.37
C GLY A 30 9.04 -10.13 -23.39
N VAL A 31 9.26 -10.53 -24.64
CA VAL A 31 8.31 -10.36 -25.74
C VAL A 31 8.28 -11.64 -26.56
N CYS A 32 7.07 -12.09 -26.93
CA CYS A 32 6.92 -13.05 -28.01
C CYS A 32 6.54 -12.29 -29.29
N LEU A 33 7.31 -12.51 -30.36
CA LEU A 33 7.02 -11.99 -31.71
C LEU A 33 6.57 -13.10 -32.68
N GLU A 34 6.37 -14.31 -32.17
CA GLU A 34 5.98 -15.49 -32.95
C GLU A 34 4.45 -15.57 -33.07
N GLY A 35 3.94 -15.30 -34.28
CA GLY A 35 2.51 -15.28 -34.61
C GLY A 35 1.99 -13.93 -35.08
N ASP A 36 0.70 -13.86 -35.43
CA ASP A 36 0.04 -12.65 -35.97
C ASP A 36 -0.08 -11.48 -34.98
N ILE A 37 0.09 -11.74 -33.68
CA ILE A 37 -0.09 -10.77 -32.59
C ILE A 37 1.12 -10.84 -31.65
N PRO A 38 1.91 -9.77 -31.52
CA PRO A 38 3.04 -9.73 -30.59
C PRO A 38 2.54 -9.64 -29.15
N LEU A 39 3.17 -10.39 -28.24
CA LEU A 39 2.77 -10.53 -26.83
C LEU A 39 3.83 -9.93 -25.90
N LEU A 40 3.41 -9.10 -24.95
CA LEU A 40 4.28 -8.50 -23.94
C LEU A 40 4.17 -9.27 -22.62
N ILE A 41 5.30 -9.79 -22.12
CA ILE A 41 5.37 -10.56 -20.87
C ILE A 41 5.79 -9.61 -19.76
N MET A 42 4.95 -9.44 -18.73
CA MET A 42 5.15 -8.51 -17.61
C MET A 42 4.80 -9.21 -16.27
N PRO A 43 5.29 -8.71 -15.12
CA PRO A 43 4.93 -9.26 -13.81
C PRO A 43 3.43 -9.22 -13.56
N PHE A 44 2.85 -10.29 -13.01
CA PHE A 44 1.42 -10.34 -12.72
C PHE A 44 1.08 -9.54 -11.45
N MET A 45 0.29 -8.49 -11.63
CA MET A 45 -0.07 -7.54 -10.58
C MET A 45 -1.39 -7.97 -9.91
N THR A 46 -1.28 -8.80 -8.87
CA THR A 46 -2.41 -9.54 -8.28
C THR A 46 -3.56 -8.69 -7.74
N ASN A 47 -3.33 -7.41 -7.45
CA ASN A 47 -4.33 -6.49 -6.93
C ASN A 47 -4.94 -5.56 -8.02
N GLY A 48 -4.59 -5.78 -9.30
CA GLY A 48 -5.15 -5.05 -10.44
C GLY A 48 -4.62 -3.62 -10.58
N SER A 49 -5.39 -2.76 -11.25
CA SER A 49 -5.07 -1.32 -11.29
C SER A 49 -5.42 -0.62 -9.98
N VAL A 50 -4.73 0.48 -9.67
CA VAL A 50 -5.02 1.33 -8.51
C VAL A 50 -6.48 1.82 -8.56
N LEU A 51 -7.01 2.15 -9.74
CA LEU A 51 -8.40 2.58 -9.92
C LEU A 51 -9.42 1.48 -9.54
N GLU A 52 -9.12 0.22 -9.83
CA GLU A 52 -9.97 -0.92 -9.43
C GLU A 52 -9.82 -1.20 -7.93
N PHE A 53 -8.58 -1.18 -7.41
CA PHE A 53 -8.29 -1.39 -6.01
C PHE A 53 -8.99 -0.39 -5.09
N VAL A 54 -8.91 0.93 -5.37
CA VAL A 54 -9.56 1.94 -4.52
C VAL A 54 -11.08 1.93 -4.64
N LYS A 55 -11.63 1.38 -5.73
CA LYS A 55 -13.08 1.16 -5.88
C LYS A 55 -13.56 -0.08 -5.13
N LYS A 56 -12.82 -1.18 -5.22
CA LYS A 56 -13.10 -2.44 -4.50
C LYS A 56 -13.10 -2.24 -2.98
N HIS A 57 -12.17 -1.43 -2.47
CA HIS A 57 -12.03 -1.14 -1.04
C HIS A 57 -12.61 0.24 -0.67
N ARG A 58 -13.58 0.75 -1.44
CA ARG A 58 -14.13 2.10 -1.25
C ARG A 58 -14.74 2.33 0.13
N GLU A 59 -15.37 1.32 0.73
CA GLU A 59 -16.02 1.45 2.05
C GLU A 59 -15.01 1.61 3.20
N SER A 60 -13.79 1.06 3.08
CA SER A 60 -12.73 1.24 4.07
C SER A 60 -11.80 2.42 3.76
N LEU A 61 -11.65 2.81 2.49
CA LEU A 61 -10.75 3.88 2.05
C LEU A 61 -11.41 5.27 1.93
N LEU A 62 -12.73 5.34 1.70
CA LEU A 62 -13.50 6.58 1.72
C LEU A 62 -14.05 6.81 3.14
N CYS A 63 -13.14 7.14 4.05
CA CYS A 63 -13.47 7.23 5.47
C CYS A 63 -14.27 8.50 5.77
N ILE A 64 -15.54 8.32 6.14
CA ILE A 64 -16.43 9.35 6.71
C ILE A 64 -16.83 8.95 8.15
N SER A 65 -15.95 8.18 8.80
CA SER A 65 -16.08 7.66 10.15
C SER A 65 -15.38 8.60 11.14
N THR A 66 -15.82 8.64 12.39
CA THR A 66 -15.10 9.32 13.48
C THR A 66 -14.04 8.43 14.13
N ILE A 67 -13.88 7.18 13.69
CA ILE A 67 -12.94 6.22 14.29
C ILE A 67 -11.53 6.48 13.75
N GLU A 68 -10.69 7.14 14.55
CA GLU A 68 -9.32 7.54 14.16
C GLU A 68 -8.47 6.40 13.58
N ALA A 69 -8.55 5.19 14.15
CA ALA A 69 -7.81 4.03 13.67
C ALA A 69 -8.18 3.63 12.22
N GLN A 70 -9.45 3.80 11.83
CA GLN A 70 -9.90 3.57 10.44
C GLN A 70 -9.37 4.65 9.51
N ILE A 71 -9.49 5.93 9.92
CA ILE A 71 -8.95 7.08 9.18
C ILE A 71 -7.44 6.91 8.96
N LEU A 72 -6.67 6.55 10.00
CA LEU A 72 -5.23 6.36 9.96
C LEU A 72 -4.81 5.23 9.00
N SER A 73 -5.51 4.09 9.04
CA SER A 73 -5.26 2.95 8.16
C SER A 73 -5.54 3.28 6.68
N ALA A 74 -6.68 3.93 6.41
CA ALA A 74 -7.03 4.41 5.08
C ALA A 74 -6.01 5.45 4.57
N LYS A 75 -5.69 6.46 5.39
CA LYS A 75 -4.73 7.52 5.08
C LYS A 75 -3.36 6.96 4.73
N LYS A 76 -2.81 6.04 5.54
CA LYS A 76 -1.54 5.35 5.26
C LYS A 76 -1.56 4.63 3.92
N THR A 77 -2.63 3.87 3.64
CA THR A 77 -2.78 3.12 2.39
C THR A 77 -2.77 4.05 1.18
N LEU A 78 -3.58 5.12 1.21
CA LEU A 78 -3.69 6.09 0.12
C LEU A 78 -2.40 6.91 -0.07
N LEU A 79 -1.74 7.32 1.02
CA LEU A 79 -0.43 7.98 0.99
C LEU A 79 0.65 7.08 0.39
N ASN A 80 0.70 5.79 0.74
CA ASN A 80 1.72 4.86 0.26
C ASN A 80 1.57 4.59 -1.24
N ILE A 81 0.33 4.46 -1.74
CA ILE A 81 0.04 4.39 -3.18
C ILE A 81 0.57 5.64 -3.90
N CYS A 82 0.28 6.84 -3.39
CA CYS A 82 0.77 8.09 -3.98
C CYS A 82 2.30 8.21 -3.94
N HIS A 83 2.91 7.76 -2.84
CA HIS A 83 4.37 7.76 -2.66
C HIS A 83 5.05 6.83 -3.68
N HIS A 84 4.59 5.59 -3.82
CA HIS A 84 5.08 4.64 -4.83
C HIS A 84 4.97 5.20 -6.26
N ILE A 85 3.82 5.76 -6.63
CA ILE A 85 3.64 6.40 -7.95
C ILE A 85 4.63 7.57 -8.13
N SER A 86 4.81 8.41 -7.11
CA SER A 86 5.74 9.55 -7.17
C SER A 86 7.20 9.11 -7.36
N LYS A 87 7.63 8.00 -6.72
CA LYS A 87 8.96 7.40 -6.91
C LYS A 87 9.14 6.84 -8.33
N GLY A 88 8.12 6.17 -8.86
CA GLY A 88 8.11 5.70 -10.25
C GLY A 88 8.28 6.85 -11.25
N MET A 89 7.54 7.95 -11.04
CA MET A 89 7.62 9.13 -11.89
C MET A 89 8.90 9.96 -11.72
N GLU A 90 9.51 10.00 -10.53
CA GLU A 90 10.85 10.58 -10.35
C GLU A 90 11.89 9.85 -11.21
N TYR A 91 11.89 8.51 -11.17
CA TYR A 91 12.78 7.69 -12.00
C TYR A 91 12.56 7.97 -13.50
N LEU A 92 11.30 7.99 -13.97
CA LEU A 92 10.99 8.27 -15.37
C LEU A 92 11.47 9.66 -15.81
N ALA A 93 11.26 10.70 -15.00
CA ALA A 93 11.75 12.06 -15.26
C ALA A 93 13.30 12.16 -15.25
N MET A 94 13.98 11.34 -14.43
CA MET A 94 15.44 11.19 -14.47
C MET A 94 15.89 10.60 -15.82
N GLN A 95 15.23 9.55 -16.31
CA GLN A 95 15.47 8.94 -17.63
C GLN A 95 14.99 9.78 -18.83
N LYS A 96 14.48 11.01 -18.59
CA LYS A 96 13.89 11.90 -19.61
C LYS A 96 12.67 11.33 -20.33
N PHE A 97 12.02 10.34 -19.71
CA PHE A 97 10.76 9.81 -20.17
C PHE A 97 9.59 10.73 -19.76
N VAL A 98 8.56 10.79 -20.60
CA VAL A 98 7.33 11.56 -20.34
C VAL A 98 6.14 10.65 -20.67
N HIS A 99 5.31 10.37 -19.66
CA HIS A 99 4.30 9.32 -19.65
C HIS A 99 3.01 9.70 -20.40
N ARG A 100 2.60 10.98 -20.36
CA ARG A 100 1.44 11.56 -21.07
C ARG A 100 0.05 11.06 -20.68
N ASP A 101 -0.10 9.80 -20.24
CA ASP A 101 -1.34 9.23 -19.70
C ASP A 101 -1.17 8.63 -18.29
N LEU A 102 -0.57 9.41 -17.39
CA LEU A 102 -0.52 9.07 -15.97
C LEU A 102 -1.91 9.22 -15.34
N ALA A 103 -2.50 8.10 -14.93
CA ALA A 103 -3.80 8.01 -14.29
C ALA A 103 -3.87 6.80 -13.34
N ALA A 104 -4.85 6.74 -12.44
CA ALA A 104 -4.99 5.62 -11.50
C ALA A 104 -5.29 4.27 -12.19
N ARG A 105 -5.76 4.28 -13.44
CA ARG A 105 -5.90 3.07 -14.28
C ARG A 105 -4.57 2.53 -14.81
N ASN A 106 -3.56 3.38 -14.95
CA ASN A 106 -2.25 3.06 -15.53
C ASN A 106 -1.18 2.91 -14.44
N CYS A 107 -1.62 2.62 -13.21
CA CYS A 107 -0.78 2.23 -12.09
C CYS A 107 -1.31 0.90 -11.56
N MET A 108 -0.45 -0.08 -11.33
CA MET A 108 -0.82 -1.46 -10.99
C MET A 108 -0.27 -1.85 -9.62
N ILE A 109 -0.94 -2.73 -8.88
CA ILE A 109 -0.55 -3.16 -7.53
C ILE A 109 -0.28 -4.67 -7.47
N ASP A 110 0.88 -5.07 -6.94
CA ASP A 110 1.23 -6.49 -6.74
C ASP A 110 0.74 -7.02 -5.38
N ARG A 111 1.19 -8.23 -5.00
CA ARG A 111 0.72 -8.94 -3.80
C ARG A 111 1.04 -8.19 -2.52
N ASP A 112 2.19 -7.52 -2.49
CA ASP A 112 2.79 -6.94 -1.29
C ASP A 112 2.46 -5.44 -1.16
N GLY A 113 1.54 -4.94 -2.00
CA GLY A 113 1.09 -3.56 -2.01
C GLY A 113 2.04 -2.59 -2.73
N VAL A 114 3.05 -3.09 -3.44
CA VAL A 114 3.96 -2.23 -4.22
C VAL A 114 3.24 -1.80 -5.49
N VAL A 115 3.21 -0.48 -5.70
CA VAL A 115 2.57 0.11 -6.90
C VAL A 115 3.62 0.33 -7.97
N LYS A 116 3.33 -0.06 -9.20
CA LYS A 116 4.15 0.16 -10.40
C LYS A 116 3.39 1.03 -11.39
N VAL A 117 4.01 2.12 -11.84
CA VAL A 117 3.52 2.92 -12.97
C VAL A 117 3.67 2.09 -14.25
N ALA A 118 2.65 2.04 -15.10
CA ALA A 118 2.53 1.13 -16.24
C ALA A 118 1.87 1.83 -17.45
N ASP A 119 1.67 1.08 -18.54
CA ASP A 119 1.03 1.54 -19.80
C ASP A 119 1.56 2.89 -20.32
N PHE A 120 2.77 2.84 -20.85
CA PHE A 120 3.49 4.01 -21.35
C PHE A 120 3.13 4.40 -22.81
N GLY A 121 2.13 3.76 -23.41
CA GLY A 121 1.75 4.04 -24.80
C GLY A 121 0.84 3.03 -25.52
N LEU A 122 0.21 2.05 -24.86
CA LEU A 122 -0.32 0.84 -25.54
C LEU A 122 -1.81 0.53 -25.38
N THR A 123 -2.51 0.94 -24.31
CA THR A 123 -3.92 0.51 -24.13
C THR A 123 -4.90 1.25 -25.05
N GLU A 124 -5.04 0.77 -26.29
CA GLU A 124 -6.24 1.05 -27.07
C GLU A 124 -7.47 0.28 -26.54
N ASP A 125 -8.58 1.03 -26.44
CA ASP A 125 -9.98 0.58 -26.57
C ASP A 125 -10.81 0.07 -25.38
N MET A 126 -10.26 -0.28 -24.22
CA MET A 126 -11.12 -0.69 -23.08
C MET A 126 -11.88 0.46 -22.37
N TYR A 127 -11.59 1.73 -22.68
CA TYR A 127 -12.13 2.90 -21.96
C TYR A 127 -12.76 3.99 -22.85
N GLY A 128 -13.43 3.59 -23.94
CA GLY A 128 -13.97 4.48 -24.99
C GLY A 128 -14.90 5.64 -24.58
N THR A 129 -15.34 5.73 -23.32
CA THR A 129 -16.13 6.87 -22.78
C THR A 129 -15.30 7.92 -22.03
N LYS A 130 -14.01 7.64 -21.72
CA LYS A 130 -13.13 8.54 -20.94
C LYS A 130 -12.20 9.40 -21.80
N TYR A 131 -11.85 8.92 -22.99
CA TYR A 131 -10.92 9.56 -23.92
C TYR A 131 -11.69 10.44 -24.93
N PHE A 132 -11.14 11.59 -25.26
CA PHE A 132 -11.61 12.42 -26.37
C PHE A 132 -10.89 12.00 -27.65
N ARG A 133 -11.52 12.12 -28.83
CA ARG A 133 -10.89 11.82 -30.12
C ARG A 133 -10.53 13.09 -30.85
N ARG A 134 -9.26 13.24 -31.25
CA ARG A 134 -8.74 14.36 -32.03
C ARG A 134 -8.29 13.86 -33.39
N ASP A 135 -8.83 14.45 -34.47
CA ASP A 135 -8.34 14.18 -35.82
C ASP A 135 -7.01 14.90 -36.06
N ARG A 136 -5.91 14.14 -36.12
CA ARG A 136 -4.64 14.64 -36.67
C ARG A 136 -4.74 14.64 -38.19
N ALA A 137 -5.12 15.77 -38.77
CA ALA A 137 -5.28 15.97 -40.21
C ALA A 137 -4.04 15.61 -41.05
N GLU A 138 -2.85 15.62 -40.45
CA GLU A 138 -1.57 15.26 -41.09
C GLU A 138 -1.29 13.74 -41.10
N SER A 139 -1.96 12.94 -40.26
CA SER A 139 -1.69 11.50 -40.11
C SER A 139 -2.89 10.57 -40.31
N GLY A 140 -4.11 11.10 -40.43
CA GLY A 140 -5.32 10.34 -40.81
C GLY A 140 -5.79 9.27 -39.81
N LYS A 141 -5.17 9.16 -38.62
CA LYS A 141 -5.60 8.31 -37.50
C LYS A 141 -6.30 9.19 -36.42
N GLU A 142 -7.40 8.71 -35.86
CA GLU A 142 -8.06 9.32 -34.68
C GLU A 142 -7.16 9.17 -33.44
N GLU A 143 -6.76 10.27 -32.80
CA GLU A 143 -5.94 10.25 -31.58
C GLU A 143 -6.84 10.24 -30.32
N LYS A 144 -6.84 9.14 -29.55
CA LYS A 144 -7.58 8.99 -28.29
C LYS A 144 -6.80 9.64 -27.13
N LEU A 145 -7.29 10.77 -26.60
CA LEU A 145 -6.59 11.60 -25.62
C LEU A 145 -7.25 11.64 -24.23
N PRO A 146 -6.48 11.52 -23.14
CA PRO A 146 -6.99 11.49 -21.76
C PRO A 146 -7.25 12.90 -21.20
N ILE A 147 -8.05 13.72 -21.90
CA ILE A 147 -8.18 15.18 -21.67
C ILE A 147 -8.46 15.58 -20.20
N ARG A 148 -9.11 14.73 -19.39
CA ARG A 148 -9.39 14.99 -17.96
C ARG A 148 -8.15 14.94 -17.05
N TRP A 149 -7.07 14.32 -17.51
CA TRP A 149 -5.76 14.24 -16.83
C TRP A 149 -4.70 15.16 -17.47
N MET A 150 -4.94 15.68 -18.67
CA MET A 150 -3.97 16.50 -19.41
C MET A 150 -3.83 17.90 -18.81
N ALA A 151 -2.61 18.45 -18.88
CA ALA A 151 -2.34 19.84 -18.55
C ALA A 151 -2.91 20.81 -19.60
N PRO A 152 -3.24 22.07 -19.25
CA PRO A 152 -3.80 23.04 -20.19
C PRO A 152 -2.96 23.23 -21.46
N GLU A 153 -1.63 23.28 -21.33
CA GLU A 153 -0.71 23.41 -22.46
C GLU A 153 -0.63 22.14 -23.35
N SER A 154 -0.94 20.96 -22.82
CA SER A 154 -1.05 19.72 -23.60
C SER A 154 -2.36 19.68 -24.40
N ILE A 155 -3.46 20.17 -23.80
CA ILE A 155 -4.76 20.26 -24.47
C ILE A 155 -4.71 21.31 -25.60
N GLU A 156 -4.13 22.47 -25.31
CA GLU A 156 -4.11 23.65 -26.20
C GLU A 156 -3.00 23.62 -27.26
N LYS A 157 -1.80 23.15 -26.92
CA LYS A 157 -0.58 23.30 -27.74
C LYS A 157 0.20 22.00 -27.99
N ASP A 158 -0.34 20.86 -27.59
CA ASP A 158 0.27 19.53 -27.71
C ASP A 158 1.67 19.42 -27.07
N ILE A 159 1.91 20.19 -26.00
CA ILE A 159 3.16 20.21 -25.24
C ILE A 159 3.15 19.08 -24.19
N TYR A 160 4.23 18.29 -24.12
CA TYR A 160 4.41 17.20 -23.14
C TYR A 160 5.79 17.30 -22.48
N THR A 161 5.85 17.32 -21.14
CA THR A 161 7.07 17.44 -20.31
C THR A 161 6.89 16.79 -18.93
N GLU A 162 7.94 16.70 -18.11
CA GLU A 162 7.81 16.36 -16.67
C GLU A 162 6.70 17.17 -15.99
N ALA A 163 6.61 18.47 -16.28
CA ALA A 163 5.62 19.36 -15.67
C ALA A 163 4.17 19.09 -16.12
N THR A 164 3.95 18.44 -17.27
CA THR A 164 2.60 18.01 -17.69
C THR A 164 2.22 16.70 -17.01
N ASP A 165 3.16 15.77 -16.86
CA ASP A 165 2.94 14.56 -16.07
C ASP A 165 2.70 14.87 -14.58
N VAL A 166 3.34 15.90 -14.02
CA VAL A 166 3.06 16.40 -12.65
C VAL A 166 1.61 16.84 -12.48
N TRP A 167 1.03 17.49 -13.50
CA TRP A 167 -0.39 17.86 -13.49
C TRP A 167 -1.28 16.60 -13.48
N SER A 168 -0.98 15.63 -14.35
CA SER A 168 -1.68 14.33 -14.41
C SER A 168 -1.54 13.52 -13.12
N PHE A 169 -0.39 13.59 -12.46
CA PHE A 169 -0.16 13.05 -11.11
C PHE A 169 -1.08 13.72 -10.09
N GLY A 170 -1.24 15.05 -10.11
CA GLY A 170 -2.20 15.75 -9.25
C GLY A 170 -3.64 15.22 -9.42
N VAL A 171 -4.07 14.96 -10.67
CA VAL A 171 -5.38 14.35 -10.97
C VAL A 171 -5.44 12.88 -10.49
N THR A 172 -4.34 12.13 -10.63
CA THR A 172 -4.22 10.74 -10.15
C THR A 172 -4.35 10.65 -8.62
N VAL A 173 -3.71 11.55 -7.88
CA VAL A 173 -3.86 11.65 -6.42
C VAL A 173 -5.31 11.97 -6.05
N TRP A 174 -6.00 12.82 -6.81
CA TRP A 174 -7.43 13.06 -6.61
C TRP A 174 -8.31 11.83 -6.89
N GLU A 175 -8.03 11.03 -7.94
CA GLU A 175 -8.71 9.74 -8.16
C GLU A 175 -8.53 8.80 -6.96
N ILE A 176 -7.31 8.72 -6.41
CA ILE A 176 -6.97 7.86 -5.27
C ILE A 176 -7.77 8.27 -4.02
N PHE A 177 -7.67 9.53 -3.57
CA PHE A 177 -8.34 9.98 -2.35
C PHE A 177 -9.87 10.10 -2.46
N THR A 178 -10.43 10.15 -3.68
CA THR A 178 -11.89 10.07 -3.89
C THR A 178 -12.41 8.63 -4.11
N CYS A 179 -11.54 7.63 -4.03
CA CYS A 179 -11.84 6.22 -4.30
C CYS A 179 -12.46 6.00 -5.69
N GLY A 180 -11.85 6.61 -6.71
CA GLY A 180 -12.17 6.43 -8.12
C GLY A 180 -13.38 7.22 -8.64
N ARG A 181 -13.69 8.41 -8.09
CA ARG A 181 -14.61 9.36 -8.74
C ARG A 181 -14.00 9.82 -10.09
N ILE A 182 -14.82 10.21 -11.05
CA ILE A 182 -14.34 10.68 -12.38
C ILE A 182 -13.98 12.17 -12.30
N PRO A 183 -12.74 12.59 -12.67
CA PRO A 183 -12.35 13.99 -12.65
C PRO A 183 -13.21 14.87 -13.55
N TYR A 184 -13.57 16.06 -13.06
CA TYR A 184 -14.37 17.06 -13.79
C TYR A 184 -15.72 16.54 -14.33
N THR A 185 -16.37 15.63 -13.59
CA THR A 185 -17.70 15.07 -13.96
C THR A 185 -18.69 16.19 -14.31
N GLY A 186 -19.50 15.97 -15.35
CA GLY A 186 -20.45 16.96 -15.88
C GLY A 186 -19.84 18.00 -16.83
N ILE A 187 -18.52 18.22 -16.82
CA ILE A 187 -17.85 19.14 -17.75
C ILE A 187 -17.50 18.40 -19.07
N PRO A 188 -17.94 18.89 -20.25
CA PRO A 188 -17.54 18.34 -21.55
C PRO A 188 -16.06 18.62 -21.85
N ALA A 189 -15.41 17.72 -22.61
CA ALA A 189 -13.98 17.84 -22.94
C ALA A 189 -13.60 19.20 -23.57
N MET A 190 -14.42 19.70 -24.50
CA MET A 190 -14.23 21.00 -25.15
C MET A 190 -14.37 22.20 -24.21
N GLY A 191 -15.17 22.08 -23.14
CA GLY A 191 -15.32 23.13 -22.13
C GLY A 191 -14.21 23.14 -21.08
N LEU A 192 -13.46 22.02 -20.92
CA LEU A 192 -12.52 21.85 -19.82
C LEU A 192 -11.37 22.86 -19.87
N LEU A 193 -10.76 23.09 -21.05
CA LEU A 193 -9.64 24.03 -21.19
C LEU A 193 -10.01 25.43 -20.68
N MET A 194 -11.17 25.95 -21.06
CA MET A 194 -11.64 27.27 -20.64
C MET A 194 -11.83 27.36 -19.12
N LYS A 195 -12.31 26.28 -18.49
CA LYS A 195 -12.45 26.19 -17.03
C LYS A 195 -11.11 26.14 -16.31
N LEU A 196 -10.14 25.40 -16.84
CA LEU A 196 -8.78 25.34 -16.30
C LEU A 196 -8.04 26.68 -16.45
N GLN A 197 -8.23 27.37 -17.57
CA GLN A 197 -7.69 28.72 -17.82
C GLN A 197 -8.34 29.77 -16.90
N SER A 198 -9.65 29.66 -16.61
CA SER A 198 -10.34 30.51 -15.63
C SER A 198 -10.07 30.12 -14.17
N GLY A 199 -9.04 29.31 -13.89
CA GLY A 199 -8.62 28.94 -12.54
C GLY A 199 -9.42 27.85 -11.84
N GLN A 200 -10.47 27.27 -12.46
CA GLN A 200 -11.23 26.18 -11.83
C GLN A 200 -10.35 24.93 -11.69
N ARG A 201 -10.44 24.26 -10.53
CA ARG A 201 -9.74 23.01 -10.20
C ARG A 201 -10.73 21.99 -9.64
N LEU A 202 -10.24 20.78 -9.32
CA LEU A 202 -11.03 19.80 -8.57
C LEU A 202 -11.09 20.23 -7.10
N GLU A 203 -12.23 20.02 -6.47
CA GLU A 203 -12.46 20.31 -5.05
C GLU A 203 -11.68 19.30 -4.16
N ARG A 204 -11.44 19.65 -2.89
CA ARG A 204 -10.80 18.73 -1.93
C ARG A 204 -11.61 17.43 -1.86
N PRO A 205 -10.96 16.25 -1.90
CA PRO A 205 -11.65 14.99 -1.67
C PRO A 205 -12.38 14.98 -0.33
N ASP A 206 -13.70 14.81 -0.43
CA ASP A 206 -14.65 14.50 0.64
C ASP A 206 -14.36 13.09 1.19
N ASN A 207 -13.38 13.04 2.11
CA ASN A 207 -12.79 11.87 2.75
C ASN A 207 -11.87 12.31 3.92
N GLU A 208 -12.12 11.89 5.16
CA GLU A 208 -11.28 12.24 6.32
C GLU A 208 -9.88 11.64 6.24
N ALA A 209 -9.70 10.58 5.44
CA ALA A 209 -8.37 10.04 5.13
C ALA A 209 -7.54 10.94 4.20
N CYS A 210 -8.03 12.11 3.79
CA CYS A 210 -7.35 13.09 2.92
C CYS A 210 -6.91 14.35 3.71
N PRO A 211 -5.64 14.45 4.15
CA PRO A 211 -5.10 15.62 4.84
C PRO A 211 -5.10 16.88 3.96
N ASP A 212 -5.19 18.07 4.57
CA ASP A 212 -5.10 19.33 3.81
C ASP A 212 -3.77 19.49 3.06
N GLU A 213 -2.66 18.99 3.60
CA GLU A 213 -1.36 19.04 2.92
C GLU A 213 -1.36 18.23 1.61
N VAL A 214 -2.15 17.15 1.55
CA VAL A 214 -2.34 16.37 0.31
C VAL A 214 -3.13 17.17 -0.72
N TYR A 215 -4.14 17.94 -0.30
CA TYR A 215 -4.83 18.86 -1.21
C TYR A 215 -3.95 20.03 -1.66
N GLN A 216 -3.10 20.57 -0.77
CA GLN A 216 -2.09 21.57 -1.15
C GLN A 216 -1.06 21.00 -2.14
N ILE A 217 -0.71 19.71 -2.05
CA ILE A 217 0.09 19.02 -3.06
C ILE A 217 -0.66 19.02 -4.41
N MET A 218 -1.91 18.56 -4.47
CA MET A 218 -2.71 18.57 -5.71
C MET A 218 -2.78 19.98 -6.33
N MET A 219 -3.09 21.00 -5.54
CA MET A 219 -3.17 22.39 -5.99
C MET A 219 -1.83 22.91 -6.53
N SER A 220 -0.70 22.54 -5.90
CA SER A 220 0.64 22.88 -6.42
C SER A 220 0.98 22.19 -7.74
N CYS A 221 0.51 20.95 -7.95
CA CYS A 221 0.60 20.26 -9.24
C CYS A 221 -0.23 20.93 -10.34
N TRP A 222 -1.33 21.61 -9.98
CA TRP A 222 -2.23 22.28 -10.92
C TRP A 222 -1.97 23.79 -11.10
N SER A 223 -0.76 24.27 -10.81
CA SER A 223 -0.38 25.65 -11.19
C SER A 223 -0.52 25.84 -12.70
N LEU A 224 -1.06 26.99 -13.13
CA LEU A 224 -1.30 27.27 -14.55
C LEU A 224 0.03 27.41 -15.32
N ALA A 225 1.03 28.04 -14.71
CA ALA A 225 2.39 28.09 -15.26
C ALA A 225 3.14 26.80 -14.92
N SER A 226 3.55 26.05 -15.95
CA SER A 226 4.19 24.73 -15.82
C SER A 226 5.48 24.76 -14.99
N ARG A 227 6.27 25.83 -15.10
CA ARG A 227 7.51 26.05 -14.32
C ARG A 227 7.30 26.25 -12.81
N ASP A 228 6.08 26.59 -12.38
CA ASP A 228 5.74 26.85 -10.99
C ASP A 228 5.18 25.57 -10.30
N ARG A 229 5.06 24.45 -11.04
CA ARG A 229 4.67 23.12 -10.53
C ARG A 229 5.89 22.42 -9.91
N PRO A 230 5.73 21.62 -8.84
CA PRO A 230 6.83 20.89 -8.21
C PRO A 230 7.37 19.77 -9.12
N ARG A 231 8.68 19.53 -9.09
CA ARG A 231 9.28 18.32 -9.69
C ARG A 231 8.95 17.06 -8.89
N PHE A 232 9.00 15.88 -9.52
CA PHE A 232 8.68 14.62 -8.84
C PHE A 232 9.53 14.35 -7.60
N ARG A 233 10.82 14.70 -7.60
CA ARG A 233 11.70 14.65 -6.40
C ARG A 233 11.14 15.40 -5.18
N CYS A 234 10.48 16.54 -5.40
CA CYS A 234 9.84 17.32 -4.33
C CYS A 234 8.56 16.61 -3.84
N LEU A 235 7.79 16.01 -4.76
CA LEU A 235 6.59 15.24 -4.43
C LEU A 235 6.93 13.99 -3.60
N VAL A 236 7.96 13.23 -4.00
CA VAL A 236 8.48 12.07 -3.26
C VAL A 236 8.81 12.46 -1.81
N GLY A 237 9.58 13.54 -1.61
CA GLY A 237 9.93 14.03 -0.27
C GLY A 237 8.71 14.46 0.56
N LYS A 238 7.71 15.11 -0.04
CA LYS A 238 6.46 15.49 0.65
C LYS A 238 5.64 14.27 1.08
N PHE A 239 5.47 13.26 0.22
CA PHE A 239 4.75 12.04 0.58
C PHE A 239 5.52 11.19 1.60
N ASN A 240 6.87 11.20 1.56
CA ASN A 240 7.71 10.55 2.55
C ASN A 240 7.49 11.16 3.95
N ALA A 241 7.59 12.49 4.08
CA ALA A 241 7.38 13.19 5.34
C ALA A 241 5.95 13.02 5.91
N LEU A 242 4.94 12.91 5.03
CA LEU A 242 3.57 12.58 5.44
C LEU A 242 3.48 11.14 5.97
N LEU A 243 4.14 10.16 5.34
CA LEU A 243 4.16 8.78 5.82
C LEU A 243 4.92 8.63 7.14
N GLU A 244 6.07 9.31 7.29
CA GLU A 244 6.89 9.33 8.51
C GLU A 244 6.10 9.90 9.70
N ARG A 245 5.37 11.02 9.52
CA ARG A 245 4.51 11.58 10.58
C ARG A 245 3.48 10.57 11.10
N GLU A 246 2.84 9.86 10.18
CA GLU A 246 1.79 8.89 10.51
C GLU A 246 2.39 7.54 11.00
N ALA A 247 3.68 7.26 10.74
CA ALA A 247 4.42 6.15 11.34
C ALA A 247 4.78 6.45 12.80
N ASN A 248 5.41 7.59 13.06
CA ASN A 248 5.79 8.03 14.40
C ASN A 248 4.58 8.19 15.34
N TYR A 249 3.39 8.49 14.79
CA TYR A 249 2.13 8.50 15.56
C TYR A 249 1.79 7.13 16.17
N LEU A 250 2.11 6.02 15.49
CA LEU A 250 1.89 4.67 16.04
C LEU A 250 2.92 4.29 17.10
N GLU A 251 4.20 4.64 16.92
CA GLU A 251 5.22 4.45 17.97
C GLU A 251 4.86 5.26 19.22
N LEU A 252 4.36 6.50 19.04
CA LEU A 252 3.91 7.34 20.13
C LEU A 252 2.64 6.78 20.81
N CYS A 253 1.61 6.40 20.05
CA CYS A 253 0.39 5.80 20.61
C CYS A 253 0.65 4.45 21.28
N GLN A 254 1.58 3.64 20.78
CA GLN A 254 2.02 2.41 21.44
C GLN A 254 2.78 2.73 22.73
N SER A 255 3.68 3.71 22.74
CA SER A 255 4.37 4.16 23.95
C SER A 255 3.46 4.81 24.99
N LEU A 256 2.37 5.46 24.57
CA LEU A 256 1.36 6.04 25.47
C LEU A 256 0.42 4.96 26.03
N CYS A 257 -0.09 4.06 25.18
CA CYS A 257 -0.91 2.93 25.61
C CYS A 257 -0.15 2.00 26.57
N TRP A 258 1.14 1.76 26.32
CA TRP A 258 2.02 1.04 27.25
C TRP A 258 2.12 1.73 28.61
N LYS A 259 2.28 3.05 28.65
CA LYS A 259 2.34 3.82 29.90
C LYS A 259 1.01 3.84 30.64
N GLU A 260 -0.11 3.94 29.93
CA GLU A 260 -1.44 3.83 30.53
C GLU A 260 -1.63 2.44 31.16
N GLN A 261 -1.18 1.37 30.48
CA GLN A 261 -1.17 0.01 31.01
C GLN A 261 -0.23 -0.17 32.21
N GLU A 262 0.97 0.40 32.19
CA GLU A 262 1.88 0.42 33.36
C GLU A 262 1.23 1.13 34.55
N THR A 263 0.59 2.30 34.34
CA THR A 263 -0.10 3.01 35.43
C THR A 263 -1.34 2.29 35.95
N ALA A 264 -2.04 1.54 35.08
CA ALA A 264 -3.19 0.74 35.48
C ALA A 264 -2.78 -0.55 36.22
N SER A 265 -1.65 -1.17 35.84
CA SER A 265 -1.08 -2.31 36.57
C SER A 265 -0.61 -1.87 37.95
N ALA A 266 0.17 -0.79 38.04
CA ALA A 266 0.64 -0.24 39.31
C ALA A 266 -0.52 0.12 40.26
N ALA A 267 -1.58 0.77 39.76
CA ALA A 267 -2.75 1.08 40.57
C ALA A 267 -3.50 -0.18 41.06
N ALA A 268 -3.58 -1.23 40.25
CA ALA A 268 -4.17 -2.51 40.65
C ALA A 268 -3.28 -3.29 41.64
N GLU A 269 -1.96 -3.20 41.51
CA GLU A 269 -0.99 -3.80 42.44
C GLU A 269 -1.01 -3.09 43.81
N ASP A 270 -1.16 -1.76 43.84
CA ASP A 270 -1.39 -0.98 45.06
C ASP A 270 -2.75 -1.34 45.73
N GLU A 271 -3.84 -1.43 44.96
CA GLU A 271 -5.17 -1.84 45.49
C GLU A 271 -5.18 -3.26 46.07
N VAL A 272 -4.37 -4.18 45.53
CA VAL A 272 -4.20 -5.54 46.07
C VAL A 272 -3.39 -5.52 47.37
N GLN A 273 -2.32 -4.73 47.45
CA GLN A 273 -1.52 -4.62 48.68
C GLN A 273 -2.29 -3.96 49.83
N GLU A 274 -3.16 -2.97 49.59
CA GLU A 274 -4.06 -2.45 50.63
C GLU A 274 -5.05 -3.53 51.12
N GLN A 275 -5.51 -4.44 50.25
CA GLN A 275 -6.43 -5.52 50.64
C GLN A 275 -5.74 -6.67 51.39
N GLU A 276 -4.53 -7.07 50.99
CA GLU A 276 -3.75 -8.10 51.70
C GLU A 276 -3.24 -7.60 53.06
N THR A 277 -2.86 -6.33 53.18
CA THR A 277 -2.49 -5.75 54.48
C THR A 277 -3.69 -5.53 55.40
N ALA A 278 -4.87 -5.25 54.86
CA ALA A 278 -6.11 -5.22 55.64
C ALA A 278 -6.49 -6.61 56.19
N SER A 279 -6.43 -7.68 55.39
CA SER A 279 -6.77 -9.03 55.86
C SER A 279 -5.75 -9.59 56.86
N ALA A 280 -4.46 -9.32 56.68
CA ALA A 280 -3.43 -9.68 57.66
C ALA A 280 -3.66 -9.01 59.03
N ALA A 281 -4.14 -7.77 59.05
CA ALA A 281 -4.50 -7.07 60.28
C ALA A 281 -5.77 -7.63 60.96
N GLU A 282 -6.69 -8.26 60.22
CA GLU A 282 -7.86 -8.94 60.80
C GLU A 282 -7.50 -10.30 61.42
N ASP A 283 -6.57 -11.06 60.83
CA ASP A 283 -6.13 -12.35 61.39
C ASP A 283 -5.18 -12.20 62.60
N GLU A 284 -4.32 -11.17 62.67
CA GLU A 284 -3.52 -10.89 63.89
C GLU A 284 -4.40 -10.55 65.12
N VAL A 285 -5.59 -9.99 64.91
CA VAL A 285 -6.58 -9.77 65.98
C VAL A 285 -7.23 -11.09 66.41
N ARG A 286 -7.34 -12.06 65.50
CA ARG A 286 -8.06 -13.33 65.71
C ARG A 286 -7.28 -14.36 66.54
N GLU A 287 -5.95 -14.38 66.45
CA GLU A 287 -5.13 -15.32 67.23
C GLU A 287 -5.00 -14.95 68.72
N GLN A 288 -5.48 -13.78 69.16
CA GLN A 288 -5.36 -13.33 70.56
C GLN A 288 -6.54 -13.71 71.48
N GLU A 289 -7.67 -14.22 70.94
CA GLU A 289 -8.87 -14.53 71.76
C GLU A 289 -9.01 -16.00 72.20
N THR A 290 -8.09 -16.91 71.83
CA THR A 290 -8.25 -18.37 72.02
C THR A 290 -7.40 -19.00 73.13
N ALA A 291 -7.20 -18.29 74.26
CA ALA A 291 -6.42 -18.78 75.41
C ALA A 291 -7.16 -18.73 76.76
N SER A 292 -7.82 -19.83 77.16
CA SER A 292 -8.17 -20.10 78.57
C SER A 292 -8.33 -21.62 78.86
N PRO A 293 -8.08 -22.10 80.10
CA PRO A 293 -7.82 -23.51 80.39
C PRO A 293 -8.99 -24.30 81.00
N VAL A 294 -8.87 -25.64 81.01
CA VAL A 294 -9.73 -26.58 81.76
C VAL A 294 -8.87 -27.69 82.37
N GLU A 295 -9.12 -28.08 83.64
CA GLU A 295 -8.37 -29.12 84.36
C GLU A 295 -9.15 -30.45 84.52
N ASP A 296 -8.43 -31.55 84.25
CA ASP A 296 -8.48 -32.93 84.77
C ASP A 296 -9.77 -33.68 85.20
N GLY A 297 -9.91 -34.88 84.60
CA GLY A 297 -10.03 -36.14 85.36
C GLY A 297 -11.14 -37.13 84.92
N VAL A 298 -10.98 -38.46 84.95
CA VAL A 298 -9.81 -39.34 85.26
C VAL A 298 -10.05 -40.75 84.66
N GLN A 299 -9.02 -41.36 84.03
CA GLN A 299 -8.83 -42.82 83.70
C GLN A 299 -9.87 -43.52 82.76
N GLU A 300 -9.61 -44.68 82.11
CA GLU A 300 -8.59 -45.75 82.31
C GLU A 300 -8.13 -46.44 80.97
N GLN A 301 -7.12 -47.31 81.08
CA GLN A 301 -6.34 -48.18 80.12
C GLN A 301 -7.09 -48.85 78.92
N GLU A 302 -6.48 -49.36 77.81
CA GLU A 302 -5.12 -49.33 77.17
C GLU A 302 -5.27 -49.58 75.60
N THR A 303 -4.36 -50.02 74.69
CA THR A 303 -3.12 -50.85 74.71
C THR A 303 -2.24 -50.74 73.42
N ALA A 304 -0.92 -50.91 73.55
CA ALA A 304 0.09 -51.53 72.63
C ALA A 304 0.11 -51.37 71.05
N SER A 305 1.03 -50.51 70.57
CA SER A 305 2.21 -50.88 69.68
C SER A 305 2.03 -51.09 68.13
N PRO A 306 3.13 -51.15 67.32
CA PRO A 306 3.20 -50.55 65.95
C PRO A 306 3.62 -51.50 64.79
N VAL A 307 3.93 -50.96 63.58
CA VAL A 307 5.02 -51.37 62.64
C VAL A 307 5.13 -50.40 61.42
N GLU A 308 6.23 -50.49 60.65
CA GLU A 308 6.72 -49.55 59.61
C GLU A 308 6.44 -49.98 58.14
N ASP A 309 6.94 -49.17 57.19
CA ASP A 309 7.81 -49.56 56.04
C ASP A 309 7.31 -49.38 54.57
N GLY A 310 8.25 -49.14 53.64
CA GLY A 310 8.10 -49.18 52.17
C GLY A 310 7.82 -47.85 51.43
N VAL A 311 8.55 -47.29 50.43
CA VAL A 311 9.90 -47.40 49.79
C VAL A 311 9.80 -47.41 48.24
N GLN A 312 10.59 -46.53 47.58
CA GLN A 312 10.99 -46.49 46.14
C GLN A 312 9.91 -46.14 45.07
N GLU A 313 10.12 -45.12 44.23
CA GLU A 313 11.04 -44.93 43.08
C GLU A 313 10.60 -45.65 41.79
N GLN A 314 10.45 -44.90 40.68
CA GLN A 314 11.43 -44.97 39.58
C GLN A 314 11.27 -43.82 38.56
N GLU A 315 12.38 -43.49 37.90
CA GLU A 315 12.50 -42.52 36.81
C GLU A 315 12.13 -43.14 35.46
N THR A 316 11.98 -42.31 34.41
CA THR A 316 12.87 -42.43 33.22
C THR A 316 12.67 -41.26 32.25
N ALA A 317 13.73 -40.91 31.53
CA ALA A 317 13.72 -39.95 30.43
C ALA A 317 14.67 -40.43 29.32
N SER A 318 14.42 -40.04 28.07
CA SER A 318 15.41 -40.07 26.97
C SER A 318 14.89 -39.31 25.74
N ALA A 319 15.81 -38.81 24.91
CA ALA A 319 15.52 -38.11 23.65
C ALA A 319 16.51 -38.54 22.54
N ALA A 320 16.09 -38.37 21.28
CA ALA A 320 16.86 -38.31 20.02
C ALA A 320 15.85 -37.83 18.93
N GLU A 321 16.14 -37.06 17.87
CA GLU A 321 17.27 -37.06 16.92
C GLU A 321 17.25 -38.35 16.06
N ASP A 322 17.30 -38.32 14.72
CA ASP A 322 18.33 -37.70 13.87
C ASP A 322 17.90 -37.40 12.39
N GLU A 323 18.83 -37.00 11.51
CA GLU A 323 18.67 -36.56 10.09
C GLU A 323 18.43 -37.65 9.00
N VAL A 324 18.22 -37.21 7.72
CA VAL A 324 18.85 -37.76 6.48
C VAL A 324 18.64 -36.84 5.25
N GLN A 325 19.53 -36.90 4.23
CA GLN A 325 19.56 -36.05 3.01
C GLN A 325 19.49 -36.85 1.66
N GLU A 326 19.76 -36.15 0.54
CA GLU A 326 20.22 -36.59 -0.83
C GLU A 326 19.21 -36.40 -2.01
N GLN A 327 19.51 -35.48 -2.97
CA GLN A 327 20.14 -35.62 -4.32
C GLN A 327 19.14 -35.94 -5.47
N GLU A 328 18.94 -35.08 -6.49
CA GLU A 328 19.72 -34.80 -7.72
C GLU A 328 19.67 -35.89 -8.84
N THR A 329 19.33 -35.50 -10.09
CA THR A 329 20.04 -35.88 -11.36
C THR A 329 19.42 -35.30 -12.67
N ALA A 330 20.27 -34.62 -13.45
CA ALA A 330 20.47 -34.53 -14.92
C ALA A 330 19.39 -34.83 -16.03
N SER A 331 19.50 -34.06 -17.13
CA SER A 331 19.14 -34.35 -18.55
C SER A 331 20.38 -34.83 -19.36
N PRO A 332 20.34 -35.24 -20.67
CA PRO A 332 20.41 -34.30 -21.83
C PRO A 332 19.94 -34.88 -23.23
N VAL A 333 20.48 -34.34 -24.35
CA VAL A 333 20.41 -34.73 -25.81
C VAL A 333 19.13 -34.25 -26.57
N GLU A 334 19.11 -33.58 -27.75
CA GLU A 334 20.00 -33.20 -28.91
C GLU A 334 19.68 -33.90 -30.27
N ASP A 335 20.27 -33.39 -31.38
CA ASP A 335 19.98 -33.49 -32.84
C ASP A 335 18.91 -32.48 -33.37
N GLU A 336 19.11 -31.61 -34.39
CA GLU A 336 19.75 -31.62 -35.74
C GLU A 336 18.88 -32.27 -36.86
N ALA A 337 18.75 -31.76 -38.11
CA ALA A 337 19.10 -30.48 -38.77
C ALA A 337 18.32 -30.34 -40.14
N GLU A 338 18.72 -29.41 -41.03
CA GLU A 338 18.46 -29.38 -42.51
C GLU A 338 17.00 -29.08 -43.02
N ASP A 339 16.72 -28.45 -44.18
CA ASP A 339 17.53 -27.66 -45.16
C ASP A 339 16.65 -26.67 -46.01
N GLU A 340 17.25 -25.98 -47.00
CA GLU A 340 16.65 -24.99 -47.93
C GLU A 340 15.50 -25.50 -48.85
N LEU A 341 14.48 -24.64 -49.10
CA LEU A 341 14.02 -24.17 -50.44
C LEU A 341 12.84 -23.17 -50.41
#